data_AF-A0A7Y6C0P7-F1
#
_entry.id   AF-A0A7Y6C0P7-F1
#
_cell.length_a   1.000
_cell.length_b   1.000
_cell.length_c   1.000
_cell.angle_alpha   90.00
_cell.angle_beta   90.00
_cell.angle_gamma   90.00
#
_symmetry.space_group_name_H-M   'P 1'
#
loop_
_entity.id
_entity.type
_entity.pdbx_description
1 polymer ?
#
loop_
_entity_poly.entity_id
_entity_poly.type
_entity_poly.pdbx_seq_one_letter_code
_entity_poly.pdbx_strand_id
1 'polypeptide(L)'
;MRWTQPIRMFTAIFSLAAVLTACGGGAKETASQEPVQEAGTDATASSSTEQSGAETAAAEEIGSNTSEPASTGTETLKELQDEYADKLGYIRIPLDDHPVRRVSEEGSKNINVANYSDTVVDMNAEVPIHANTQRLIDDAFPFFTTVQAPDVSYITWEEATNLERAMVKTLFISREGLLITEDAMNNKDYSSQSFQDSMDFFRVTAKFESMAPVAQHPYDITLSQLYDKARNSWGKLAAMDPEQDEAAFAEMYKTARTDANNAMGLLNVLLSTNEEERMEQTYGK
;
A
#
# COMPACT_ATOMS: atom_id res chain seq x y z
N MET A 1 6.72 34.38 9.72
CA MET A 1 7.30 33.65 10.87
C MET A 1 7.58 32.22 10.41
N ARG A 2 8.83 31.78 10.47
CA ARG A 2 9.23 30.42 10.05
C ARG A 2 9.13 29.49 11.25
N TRP A 3 8.36 28.42 11.14
CA TRP A 3 8.38 27.29 12.08
C TRP A 3 8.71 26.04 11.27
N THR A 4 9.98 25.67 11.30
CA THR A 4 10.44 24.32 10.95
C THR A 4 10.80 23.65 12.27
N GLN A 5 9.96 22.73 12.73
CA GLN A 5 10.38 21.76 13.73
C GLN A 5 10.68 20.43 13.04
N PRO A 6 11.80 19.78 13.36
CA PRO A 6 12.11 18.46 12.84
C PRO A 6 11.25 17.42 13.56
N ILE A 7 10.43 16.69 12.80
CA ILE A 7 9.74 15.50 13.30
C ILE A 7 10.82 14.43 13.57
N ARG A 8 11.04 14.13 14.85
CA ARG A 8 11.82 12.97 15.27
C ARG A 8 10.92 11.75 15.12
N MET A 9 11.15 10.94 14.08
CA MET A 9 10.57 9.60 14.01
C MET A 9 11.15 8.78 15.16
N PHE A 10 10.34 8.52 16.19
CA PHE A 10 10.59 7.42 17.10
C PHE A 10 10.05 6.17 16.42
N THR A 11 10.95 5.33 15.92
CA THR A 11 10.63 3.98 15.48
C THR A 11 10.23 3.16 16.70
N ALA A 12 8.96 3.20 17.07
CA ALA A 12 8.40 2.28 18.05
C ALA A 12 8.11 0.96 17.34
N ILE A 13 9.08 0.03 17.39
CA ILE A 13 8.86 -1.37 17.04
C ILE A 13 8.01 -1.98 18.16
N PHE A 14 6.69 -1.91 18.02
CA PHE A 14 5.80 -2.74 18.82
C PHE A 14 5.40 -3.95 17.99
N SER A 15 6.15 -5.02 18.18
CA SER A 15 5.78 -6.36 17.76
C SER A 15 4.45 -6.72 18.41
N LEU A 16 3.37 -6.67 17.63
CA LEU A 16 2.08 -7.25 18.03
C LEU A 16 2.18 -8.78 17.92
N ALA A 17 2.93 -9.38 18.83
CA ALA A 17 2.93 -10.83 19.05
C ALA A 17 1.70 -11.18 19.88
N ALA A 18 0.53 -11.21 19.24
CA ALA A 18 -0.63 -11.88 19.82
C ALA A 18 -0.43 -13.39 19.69
N VAL A 19 -0.25 -14.01 20.85
CA VAL A 19 -0.02 -15.43 21.11
C VAL A 19 -1.13 -16.28 20.48
N LEU A 20 -0.78 -17.08 19.47
CA LEU A 20 -1.51 -18.29 19.10
C LEU A 20 -0.67 -19.50 19.53
N THR A 21 -0.81 -19.89 20.80
CA THR A 21 -0.46 -21.24 21.25
C THR A 21 -1.69 -21.89 21.87
N ALA A 22 -2.25 -22.88 21.17
CA ALA A 22 -2.33 -24.25 21.66
C ALA A 22 -3.32 -25.09 20.83
N CYS A 23 -2.79 -26.02 20.03
CA CYS A 23 -3.07 -27.46 20.15
C CYS A 23 -2.23 -28.24 19.12
N GLY A 24 -1.30 -29.08 19.61
CA GLY A 24 -0.50 -29.98 18.78
C GLY A 24 0.86 -30.24 19.44
N GLY A 25 0.88 -31.18 20.38
CA GLY A 25 2.03 -31.48 21.22
C GLY A 25 3.16 -32.27 20.55
N GLY A 26 4.33 -32.27 21.19
CA GLY A 26 5.37 -33.28 20.96
C GLY A 26 6.81 -32.76 21.01
N ALA A 27 7.37 -32.64 22.22
CA ALA A 27 8.77 -32.86 22.63
C ALA A 27 9.95 -32.51 21.69
N LYS A 28 10.85 -31.59 22.11
CA LYS A 28 12.16 -31.88 22.76
C LYS A 28 13.06 -30.63 22.87
N GLU A 29 13.89 -30.63 23.91
CA GLU A 29 15.02 -29.74 24.27
C GLU A 29 15.96 -29.47 23.06
N THR A 30 16.74 -28.37 22.93
CA THR A 30 17.85 -27.92 23.80
C THR A 30 18.50 -26.62 23.25
N ALA A 31 18.94 -25.74 24.16
CA ALA A 31 20.12 -24.84 24.18
C ALA A 31 20.62 -24.00 22.96
N SER A 32 20.56 -22.67 23.14
CA SER A 32 21.63 -21.63 23.08
C SER A 32 22.98 -21.91 22.39
N GLN A 33 23.42 -21.02 21.49
CA GLN A 33 24.69 -20.26 21.60
C GLN A 33 24.84 -19.11 20.56
N GLU A 34 25.60 -18.09 20.98
CA GLU A 34 25.94 -16.79 20.37
C GLU A 34 26.74 -16.80 19.05
N PRO A 35 26.83 -15.65 18.34
CA PRO A 35 27.67 -15.48 17.15
C PRO A 35 29.10 -15.02 17.50
N VAL A 36 30.08 -15.47 16.71
CA VAL A 36 31.48 -15.00 16.75
C VAL A 36 31.76 -14.09 15.55
N GLN A 37 32.31 -12.91 15.86
CA GLN A 37 32.91 -11.91 14.98
C GLN A 37 34.33 -12.28 14.53
N GLU A 38 34.83 -11.46 13.58
CA GLU A 38 36.21 -11.20 13.15
C GLU A 38 36.65 -11.91 11.87
N ALA A 39 37.46 -11.34 10.98
CA ALA A 39 37.97 -9.99 10.68
C ALA A 39 39.03 -10.19 9.58
N GLY A 40 39.34 -9.14 8.81
CA GLY A 40 40.62 -9.00 8.11
C GLY A 40 40.49 -8.85 6.59
N THR A 41 40.50 -7.62 6.06
CA THR A 41 41.64 -6.74 5.70
C THR A 41 42.20 -6.91 4.29
N ASP A 42 42.06 -5.81 3.56
CA ASP A 42 43.07 -5.08 2.79
C ASP A 42 43.41 -5.41 1.32
N ALA A 43 43.44 -4.29 0.58
CA ALA A 43 44.51 -3.82 -0.30
C ALA A 43 44.34 -3.92 -1.84
N THR A 44 44.00 -2.75 -2.42
CA THR A 44 44.88 -1.95 -3.32
C THR A 44 44.45 -1.76 -4.79
N ALA A 45 43.97 -0.53 -5.02
CA ALA A 45 44.39 0.51 -5.98
C ALA A 45 44.35 0.37 -7.53
N SER A 46 43.83 1.47 -8.11
CA SER A 46 44.21 2.15 -9.37
C SER A 46 43.75 1.50 -10.69
N SER A 47 43.27 2.20 -11.72
CA SER A 47 43.29 3.62 -12.07
C SER A 47 42.22 3.96 -13.13
N SER A 48 41.75 5.21 -13.08
CA SER A 48 41.14 6.08 -14.11
C SER A 48 41.31 5.73 -15.61
N THR A 49 40.31 6.04 -16.44
CA THR A 49 40.26 7.25 -17.32
C THR A 49 38.90 7.35 -18.04
N GLU A 50 38.37 8.58 -18.10
CA GLU A 50 37.18 9.05 -18.81
C GLU A 50 37.34 8.97 -20.34
N GLN A 51 36.26 8.77 -21.10
CA GLN A 51 35.94 9.71 -22.20
C GLN A 51 34.49 9.63 -22.69
N SER A 52 33.94 10.84 -22.81
CA SER A 52 32.68 11.28 -23.41
C SER A 52 32.51 10.93 -24.90
N GLY A 53 31.25 10.78 -25.33
CA GLY A 53 30.84 10.78 -26.74
C GLY A 53 29.31 10.80 -26.86
N ALA A 54 28.78 11.92 -27.33
CA ALA A 54 27.36 12.27 -27.39
C ALA A 54 26.64 11.77 -28.65
N GLU A 55 25.30 11.76 -28.53
CA GLU A 55 24.27 11.92 -29.59
C GLU A 55 24.15 10.85 -30.69
N THR A 56 22.94 10.28 -30.84
CA THR A 56 22.02 10.61 -31.95
C THR A 56 20.63 10.00 -31.66
N ALA A 57 19.62 10.85 -31.69
CA ALA A 57 18.20 10.49 -31.63
C ALA A 57 17.74 9.93 -32.98
N ALA A 58 16.99 8.83 -32.95
CA ALA A 58 16.13 8.40 -34.06
C ALA A 58 14.77 8.05 -33.48
N ALA A 59 13.78 8.85 -33.87
CA ALA A 59 12.37 8.62 -33.58
C ALA A 59 11.86 7.50 -34.49
N GLU A 60 11.25 6.47 -33.90
CA GLU A 60 10.32 5.58 -34.59
C GLU A 60 8.97 5.66 -33.88
N GLU A 61 7.97 6.16 -34.61
CA GLU A 61 6.56 6.10 -34.28
C GLU A 61 6.13 4.64 -34.10
N ILE A 62 5.60 4.31 -32.92
CA ILE A 62 4.78 3.12 -32.73
C ILE A 62 3.38 3.58 -32.35
N GLY A 63 2.41 3.11 -33.13
CA GLY A 63 1.03 3.56 -33.15
C GLY A 63 0.27 3.37 -31.85
N SER A 64 -0.48 4.42 -31.51
CA SER A 64 -1.89 4.43 -31.14
C SER A 64 -2.51 3.10 -30.70
N ASN A 65 -2.53 2.89 -29.38
CA ASN A 65 -3.71 2.34 -28.70
C ASN A 65 -4.27 3.45 -27.81
N THR A 66 -5.28 4.14 -28.30
CA THR A 66 -5.99 5.19 -27.55
C THR A 66 -6.93 4.54 -26.55
N SER A 67 -6.42 4.25 -25.36
CA SER A 67 -7.22 4.40 -24.15
C SER A 67 -7.58 5.88 -24.06
N GLU A 68 -8.85 6.24 -23.87
CA GLU A 68 -9.17 7.64 -23.61
C GLU A 68 -8.40 8.09 -22.36
N PRO A 69 -7.63 9.19 -22.44
CA PRO A 69 -6.78 9.62 -21.33
C PRO A 69 -7.64 10.19 -20.20
N ALA A 70 -7.09 10.11 -18.98
CA ALA A 70 -7.46 10.94 -17.82
C ALA A 70 -7.99 12.32 -18.23
N SER A 71 -9.05 12.78 -17.56
CA SER A 71 -9.74 14.07 -17.82
C SER A 71 -8.79 15.10 -18.45
N THR A 72 -9.04 15.41 -19.72
CA THR A 72 -8.14 16.28 -20.51
C THR A 72 -8.20 17.74 -20.06
N GLY A 73 -9.23 18.11 -19.30
CA GLY A 73 -9.38 19.41 -18.66
C GLY A 73 -8.59 19.51 -17.35
N THR A 74 -8.03 20.69 -17.07
CA THR A 74 -7.56 21.02 -15.71
C THR A 74 -8.70 21.68 -14.97
N GLU A 75 -9.12 21.08 -13.87
CA GLU A 75 -10.18 21.57 -12.99
C GLU A 75 -9.56 22.21 -11.75
N THR A 76 -10.29 23.11 -11.10
CA THR A 76 -9.92 23.63 -9.79
C THR A 76 -10.48 22.73 -8.70
N LEU A 77 -9.81 22.69 -7.54
CA LEU A 77 -10.33 21.94 -6.38
C LEU A 77 -11.74 22.42 -5.98
N LYS A 78 -12.03 23.72 -6.14
CA LYS A 78 -13.33 24.29 -5.83
C LYS A 78 -14.44 23.79 -6.76
N GLU A 79 -14.17 23.68 -8.05
CA GLU A 79 -15.13 23.12 -9.02
C GLU A 79 -15.47 21.68 -8.66
N LEU A 80 -14.46 20.86 -8.33
CA LEU A 80 -14.67 19.48 -7.90
C LEU A 80 -15.48 19.38 -6.60
N GLN A 81 -15.25 20.30 -5.64
CA GLN A 81 -16.03 20.36 -4.40
C GLN A 81 -17.49 20.73 -4.67
N ASP A 82 -17.73 21.74 -5.51
CA ASP A 82 -19.08 22.23 -5.79
C ASP A 82 -19.92 21.16 -6.53
N GLU A 83 -19.30 20.26 -7.28
CA GLU A 83 -19.97 19.22 -8.09
C GLU A 83 -20.05 17.84 -7.40
N TYR A 84 -18.97 17.38 -6.74
CA TYR A 84 -18.83 16.00 -6.27
C TYR A 84 -18.68 15.84 -4.76
N ALA A 85 -18.67 16.93 -3.98
CA ALA A 85 -18.57 16.79 -2.53
C ALA A 85 -19.83 16.16 -1.94
N ASP A 86 -19.64 15.14 -1.10
CA ASP A 86 -20.72 14.56 -0.32
C ASP A 86 -21.11 15.45 0.88
N LYS A 87 -22.06 14.97 1.68
CA LYS A 87 -22.53 15.68 2.90
C LYS A 87 -21.44 15.91 3.95
N LEU A 88 -20.33 15.19 3.89
CA LEU A 88 -19.17 15.30 4.78
C LEU A 88 -18.05 16.16 4.16
N GLY A 89 -18.22 16.59 2.91
CA GLY A 89 -17.25 17.42 2.18
C GLY A 89 -16.22 16.61 1.40
N TYR A 90 -16.34 15.28 1.30
CA TYR A 90 -15.42 14.47 0.50
C TYR A 90 -15.84 14.48 -0.97
N ILE A 91 -14.90 14.80 -1.85
CA ILE A 91 -15.08 14.73 -3.31
C ILE A 91 -15.13 13.24 -3.68
N ARG A 92 -16.25 12.78 -4.23
CA ARG A 92 -16.46 11.39 -4.66
C ARG A 92 -16.85 11.33 -6.13
N ILE A 93 -15.88 10.98 -6.97
CA ILE A 93 -16.09 10.81 -8.41
C ILE A 93 -16.36 9.34 -8.71
N PRO A 94 -17.51 9.00 -9.35
CA PRO A 94 -17.80 7.64 -9.78
C PRO A 94 -16.72 7.07 -10.72
N LEU A 95 -16.57 5.74 -10.72
CA LEU A 95 -15.58 5.07 -11.58
C LEU A 95 -15.88 5.20 -13.08
N ASP A 96 -17.15 5.32 -13.44
CA ASP A 96 -17.62 5.54 -14.81
C ASP A 96 -17.56 7.02 -15.24
N ASP A 97 -17.01 7.89 -14.40
CA ASP A 97 -16.88 9.33 -14.62
C ASP A 97 -15.41 9.79 -14.52
N HIS A 98 -14.48 8.99 -15.06
CA HIS A 98 -13.04 9.33 -15.16
C HIS A 98 -12.40 9.84 -13.84
N PRO A 99 -12.33 9.03 -12.79
CA PRO A 99 -12.00 9.49 -11.44
C PRO A 99 -10.58 10.06 -11.29
N VAL A 100 -9.69 9.91 -12.28
CA VAL A 100 -8.37 10.52 -12.29
C VAL A 100 -8.45 11.92 -12.89
N ARG A 101 -8.31 12.94 -12.02
CA ARG A 101 -8.44 14.35 -12.40
C ARG A 101 -7.10 15.08 -12.36
N ARG A 102 -6.98 16.09 -13.22
CA ARG A 102 -5.89 17.08 -13.20
C ARG A 102 -6.39 18.30 -12.45
N VAL A 103 -5.95 18.48 -11.21
CA VAL A 103 -6.47 19.49 -10.29
C VAL A 103 -5.45 20.59 -10.04
N SER A 104 -5.90 21.84 -10.11
CA SER A 104 -5.14 23.01 -9.71
C SER A 104 -5.76 23.67 -8.46
N GLU A 105 -4.91 24.22 -7.61
CA GLU A 105 -5.38 25.14 -6.57
C GLU A 105 -5.67 26.51 -7.21
N GLU A 106 -6.68 27.21 -6.71
CA GLU A 106 -7.06 28.53 -7.24
C GLU A 106 -5.86 29.50 -7.19
N GLY A 107 -5.50 30.06 -8.35
CA GLY A 107 -4.35 30.95 -8.48
C GLY A 107 -2.98 30.26 -8.49
N SER A 108 -2.92 28.92 -8.39
CA SER A 108 -1.70 28.13 -8.51
C SER A 108 -1.43 27.73 -9.96
N LYS A 109 -0.14 27.62 -10.31
CA LYS A 109 0.30 27.01 -11.57
C LYS A 109 0.59 25.52 -11.44
N ASN A 110 0.54 24.99 -10.22
CA ASN A 110 0.79 23.58 -9.96
C ASN A 110 -0.47 22.79 -10.31
N ILE A 111 -0.29 21.76 -11.13
CA ILE A 111 -1.33 20.80 -11.49
C ILE A 111 -0.96 19.48 -10.87
N ASN A 112 -1.83 18.97 -10.01
CA ASN A 112 -1.72 17.65 -9.42
C ASN A 112 -2.60 16.67 -10.21
N VAL A 113 -2.12 15.44 -10.40
CA VAL A 113 -2.99 14.34 -10.85
C VAL A 113 -3.44 13.61 -9.59
N ALA A 114 -4.75 13.39 -9.45
CA ALA A 114 -5.34 12.80 -8.25
C ALA A 114 -6.50 11.86 -8.62
N ASN A 115 -6.58 10.73 -7.93
CA ASN A 115 -7.71 9.80 -8.01
C ASN A 115 -8.74 10.17 -6.93
N TYR A 116 -9.99 10.43 -7.33
CA TYR A 116 -11.12 10.74 -6.43
C TYR A 116 -12.19 9.65 -6.40
N SER A 117 -11.91 8.45 -6.93
CA SER A 117 -12.75 7.28 -6.70
C SER A 117 -12.49 6.65 -5.33
N ASP A 118 -13.25 5.63 -4.98
CA ASP A 118 -13.08 4.86 -3.75
C ASP A 118 -12.21 3.59 -3.93
N THR A 119 -11.44 3.48 -5.02
CA THR A 119 -10.64 2.29 -5.35
C THR A 119 -9.26 2.66 -5.87
N VAL A 120 -8.31 1.74 -5.76
CA VAL A 120 -7.02 1.86 -6.47
C VAL A 120 -7.27 1.59 -7.96
N VAL A 121 -6.81 2.50 -8.82
CA VAL A 121 -6.98 2.44 -10.27
C VAL A 121 -5.64 2.43 -10.99
N ASP A 122 -5.60 1.93 -12.21
CA ASP A 122 -4.52 2.24 -13.14
C ASP A 122 -4.67 3.70 -13.60
N MET A 123 -3.66 4.54 -13.39
CA MET A 123 -3.78 5.99 -13.67
C MET A 123 -3.99 6.32 -15.15
N ASN A 124 -3.60 5.42 -16.07
CA ASN A 124 -3.69 5.66 -17.50
C ASN A 124 -4.98 5.11 -18.08
N ALA A 125 -5.43 3.96 -17.59
CA ALA A 125 -6.66 3.32 -18.06
C ALA A 125 -7.90 3.69 -17.23
N GLU A 126 -7.70 4.29 -16.05
CA GLU A 126 -8.75 4.69 -15.09
C GLU A 126 -9.66 3.54 -14.63
N VAL A 127 -9.19 2.30 -14.74
CA VAL A 127 -9.92 1.11 -14.31
C VAL A 127 -9.38 0.58 -12.99
N PRO A 128 -10.22 -0.04 -12.14
CA PRO A 128 -9.76 -0.70 -10.92
C PRO A 128 -8.68 -1.75 -11.21
N ILE A 129 -7.63 -1.80 -10.38
CA ILE A 129 -6.56 -2.81 -10.50
C ILE A 129 -6.95 -4.18 -9.89
N HIS A 130 -8.06 -4.23 -9.17
CA HIS A 130 -8.61 -5.42 -8.54
C HIS A 130 -10.14 -5.37 -8.58
N ALA A 131 -10.78 -6.49 -8.24
CA ALA A 131 -12.24 -6.55 -8.15
C ALA A 131 -12.79 -5.41 -7.26
N ASN A 132 -13.81 -4.70 -7.75
CA ASN A 132 -14.54 -3.68 -6.99
C ASN A 132 -16.02 -4.06 -6.96
N THR A 133 -16.37 -5.00 -6.09
CA THR A 133 -17.72 -5.57 -6.02
C THR A 133 -18.34 -5.36 -4.64
N GLN A 134 -19.67 -5.30 -4.58
CA GLN A 134 -20.37 -5.19 -3.29
C GLN A 134 -20.02 -6.37 -2.36
N ARG A 135 -19.91 -7.58 -2.91
CA ARG A 135 -19.50 -8.76 -2.13
C ARG A 135 -18.14 -8.57 -1.44
N LEU A 136 -17.16 -8.00 -2.15
CA LEU A 136 -15.85 -7.71 -1.54
C LEU A 136 -16.01 -6.71 -0.39
N ILE A 137 -16.83 -5.69 -0.55
CA ILE A 137 -17.08 -4.68 0.51
C ILE A 137 -17.76 -5.36 1.72
N ASP A 138 -18.78 -6.18 1.48
CA ASP A 138 -19.53 -6.90 2.52
C ASP A 138 -18.64 -7.88 3.31
N ASP A 139 -17.61 -8.45 2.67
CA ASP A 139 -16.64 -9.34 3.33
C ASP A 139 -15.52 -8.54 4.03
N ALA A 140 -14.98 -7.51 3.36
CA ALA A 140 -13.79 -6.78 3.81
C ALA A 140 -14.09 -5.74 4.91
N PHE A 141 -15.18 -4.98 4.80
CA PHE A 141 -15.46 -3.91 5.76
C PHE A 141 -15.71 -4.45 7.18
N PRO A 142 -16.50 -5.53 7.39
CA PRO A 142 -16.64 -6.14 8.71
C PRO A 142 -15.32 -6.70 9.26
N PHE A 143 -14.43 -7.21 8.39
CA PHE A 143 -13.11 -7.68 8.81
C PHE A 143 -12.33 -6.55 9.50
N PHE A 144 -12.30 -5.35 8.93
CA PHE A 144 -11.58 -4.21 9.52
C PHE A 144 -12.29 -3.53 10.67
N THR A 145 -13.55 -3.89 10.95
CA THR A 145 -14.36 -3.24 11.98
C THR A 145 -14.77 -4.25 13.04
N THR A 146 -15.95 -4.84 12.88
CA THR A 146 -16.64 -5.62 13.91
C THR A 146 -16.02 -7.00 14.18
N VAL A 147 -15.25 -7.56 13.26
CA VAL A 147 -14.68 -8.92 13.43
C VAL A 147 -13.42 -8.89 14.30
N GLN A 148 -12.54 -7.91 14.10
CA GLN A 148 -11.24 -7.84 14.80
C GLN A 148 -11.36 -7.24 16.21
N ALA A 149 -12.28 -6.27 16.39
CA ALA A 149 -12.50 -5.62 17.67
C ALA A 149 -14.00 -5.32 17.87
N PRO A 150 -14.82 -6.33 18.21
CA PRO A 150 -16.28 -6.22 18.30
C PRO A 150 -16.77 -5.23 19.36
N ASP A 151 -15.92 -4.89 20.35
CA ASP A 151 -16.24 -3.95 21.43
C ASP A 151 -16.01 -2.48 21.05
N VAL A 152 -15.47 -2.21 19.86
CA VAL A 152 -15.23 -0.86 19.34
C VAL A 152 -16.39 -0.43 18.45
N SER A 153 -16.76 0.85 18.53
CA SER A 153 -17.73 1.46 17.64
C SER A 153 -17.04 2.00 16.38
N TYR A 154 -17.63 1.73 15.22
CA TYR A 154 -17.06 2.04 13.90
C TYR A 154 -17.98 2.94 13.08
N ILE A 155 -17.38 3.77 12.22
CA ILE A 155 -18.11 4.54 11.23
C ILE A 155 -18.73 3.60 10.19
N THR A 156 -19.74 4.09 9.47
CA THR A 156 -20.34 3.37 8.34
C THR A 156 -19.45 3.42 7.10
N TRP A 157 -19.70 2.55 6.12
CA TRP A 157 -19.03 2.61 4.83
C TRP A 157 -19.20 4.01 4.18
N GLU A 158 -20.40 4.57 4.28
CA GLU A 158 -20.78 5.88 3.75
C GLU A 158 -19.97 7.02 4.37
N GLU A 159 -19.53 6.87 5.62
CA GLU A 159 -18.75 7.87 6.35
C GLU A 159 -17.25 7.79 6.08
N ALA A 160 -16.73 6.62 5.70
CA ALA A 160 -15.32 6.44 5.39
C ALA A 160 -14.84 7.28 4.18
N THR A 161 -13.59 7.74 4.23
CA THR A 161 -12.95 8.47 3.13
C THR A 161 -12.75 7.56 1.92
N ASN A 162 -12.51 8.15 0.75
CA ASN A 162 -12.21 7.34 -0.43
C ASN A 162 -10.92 6.51 -0.28
N LEU A 163 -9.90 7.07 0.38
CA LEU A 163 -8.67 6.32 0.65
C LEU A 163 -8.95 5.15 1.58
N GLU A 164 -9.66 5.35 2.68
CA GLU A 164 -10.03 4.28 3.62
C GLU A 164 -10.82 3.17 2.91
N ARG A 165 -11.82 3.53 2.10
CA ARG A 165 -12.60 2.56 1.30
C ARG A 165 -11.72 1.76 0.33
N ALA A 166 -10.81 2.42 -0.37
CA ALA A 166 -9.86 1.73 -1.24
C ALA A 166 -8.98 0.78 -0.44
N MET A 167 -8.46 1.24 0.70
CA MET A 167 -7.58 0.46 1.56
C MET A 167 -8.28 -0.74 2.18
N VAL A 168 -9.56 -0.63 2.57
CA VAL A 168 -10.37 -1.79 3.01
C VAL A 168 -10.33 -2.89 1.95
N LYS A 169 -10.54 -2.54 0.67
CA LYS A 169 -10.55 -3.52 -0.42
C LYS A 169 -9.14 -4.06 -0.70
N THR A 170 -8.17 -3.19 -0.91
CA THR A 170 -6.81 -3.58 -1.32
C THR A 170 -6.06 -4.35 -0.23
N LEU A 171 -6.17 -3.92 1.04
CA LEU A 171 -5.49 -4.59 2.15
C LEU A 171 -6.16 -5.92 2.53
N PHE A 172 -7.47 -6.04 2.31
CA PHE A 172 -8.14 -7.34 2.47
C PHE A 172 -7.65 -8.37 1.45
N ILE A 173 -7.53 -7.97 0.18
CA ILE A 173 -6.98 -8.84 -0.88
C ILE A 173 -5.51 -9.17 -0.58
N SER A 174 -4.70 -8.18 -0.17
CA SER A 174 -3.29 -8.41 0.12
C SER A 174 -3.08 -9.39 1.28
N ARG A 175 -3.95 -9.34 2.32
CA ARG A 175 -3.97 -10.31 3.40
C ARG A 175 -4.13 -11.73 2.89
N GLU A 176 -5.12 -11.99 2.02
CA GLU A 176 -5.34 -13.31 1.43
C GLU A 176 -4.12 -13.75 0.61
N GLY A 177 -3.57 -12.86 -0.22
CA GLY A 177 -2.36 -13.16 -0.99
C GLY A 177 -1.15 -13.50 -0.12
N LEU A 178 -0.99 -12.85 1.03
CA LEU A 178 0.08 -13.14 1.99
C LEU A 178 -0.16 -14.48 2.72
N LEU A 179 -1.41 -14.88 2.97
CA LEU A 179 -1.72 -16.20 3.54
C LEU A 179 -1.45 -17.31 2.54
N ILE A 180 -1.83 -17.12 1.27
CA ILE A 180 -1.52 -18.06 0.19
C ILE A 180 0.00 -18.20 0.00
N THR A 181 0.73 -17.08 0.10
CA THR A 181 2.20 -17.09 0.03
C THR A 181 2.82 -17.89 1.18
N GLU A 182 2.30 -17.74 2.40
CA GLU A 182 2.74 -18.53 3.57
C GLU A 182 2.52 -20.03 3.37
N ASP A 183 1.34 -20.41 2.87
CA ASP A 183 1.02 -21.80 2.58
C ASP A 183 1.93 -22.38 1.50
N ALA A 184 2.18 -21.63 0.42
CA ALA A 184 3.11 -22.01 -0.63
C ALA A 184 4.54 -22.23 -0.09
N MET A 185 5.01 -21.35 0.82
CA MET A 185 6.30 -21.51 1.48
C MET A 185 6.37 -22.77 2.35
N ASN A 186 5.32 -23.04 3.14
CA ASN A 186 5.26 -24.18 4.03
C ASN A 186 5.21 -25.51 3.27
N ASN A 187 4.51 -25.53 2.13
CA ASN A 187 4.31 -26.72 1.31
C ASN A 187 5.34 -26.84 0.17
N LYS A 188 6.16 -25.80 -0.04
CA LYS A 188 7.09 -25.65 -1.17
C LYS A 188 6.40 -25.78 -2.53
N ASP A 189 5.16 -25.29 -2.63
CA ASP A 189 4.39 -25.26 -3.88
C ASP A 189 4.18 -23.82 -4.36
N TYR A 190 5.18 -23.31 -5.07
CA TYR A 190 5.14 -22.01 -5.73
C TYR A 190 4.54 -22.07 -7.14
N SER A 191 4.10 -23.25 -7.60
CA SER A 191 3.55 -23.44 -8.94
C SER A 191 2.03 -23.27 -9.00
N SER A 192 1.36 -23.28 -7.84
CA SER A 192 -0.08 -23.15 -7.75
C SER A 192 -0.61 -21.85 -8.36
N GLN A 193 -1.76 -21.92 -9.04
CA GLN A 193 -2.37 -20.74 -9.67
C GLN A 193 -2.67 -19.65 -8.64
N SER A 194 -3.13 -20.03 -7.43
CA SER A 194 -3.40 -19.08 -6.34
C SER A 194 -2.16 -18.30 -5.91
N PHE A 195 -0.99 -18.96 -5.86
CA PHE A 195 0.27 -18.28 -5.55
C PHE A 195 0.65 -17.32 -6.68
N GLN A 196 0.57 -17.76 -7.95
CA GLN A 196 0.88 -16.93 -9.10
C GLN A 196 -0.05 -15.70 -9.18
N ASP A 197 -1.35 -15.88 -8.97
CA ASP A 197 -2.33 -14.79 -8.91
C ASP A 197 -2.02 -13.79 -7.78
N SER A 198 -1.55 -14.29 -6.63
CA SER A 198 -1.13 -13.43 -5.50
C SER A 198 0.12 -12.61 -5.84
N MET A 199 1.11 -13.22 -6.48
CA MET A 199 2.31 -12.52 -6.94
C MET A 199 1.98 -11.50 -8.04
N ASP A 200 1.06 -11.82 -8.94
CA ASP A 200 0.58 -10.90 -9.96
C ASP A 200 -0.15 -9.71 -9.35
N PHE A 201 -1.04 -9.93 -8.38
CA PHE A 201 -1.67 -8.85 -7.63
C PHE A 201 -0.65 -7.93 -6.97
N PHE A 202 0.36 -8.49 -6.27
CA PHE A 202 1.43 -7.70 -5.66
C PHE A 202 2.24 -6.91 -6.69
N ARG A 203 2.57 -7.52 -7.83
CA ARG A 203 3.30 -6.86 -8.91
C ARG A 203 2.51 -5.70 -9.51
N VAL A 204 1.23 -5.91 -9.81
CA VAL A 204 0.34 -4.86 -10.34
C VAL A 204 0.19 -3.75 -9.32
N THR A 205 -0.09 -4.07 -8.06
CA THR A 205 -0.31 -3.08 -7.00
C THR A 205 0.92 -2.23 -6.71
N ALA A 206 2.13 -2.77 -6.93
CA ALA A 206 3.39 -2.04 -6.74
C ALA A 206 3.77 -1.10 -7.90
N LYS A 207 3.09 -1.20 -9.06
CA LYS A 207 3.37 -0.33 -10.22
C LYS A 207 3.13 1.14 -9.89
N PHE A 208 3.94 2.03 -10.47
CA PHE A 208 3.75 3.47 -10.32
C PHE A 208 2.35 3.90 -10.76
N GLU A 209 1.83 3.26 -11.81
CA GLU A 209 0.51 3.49 -12.39
C GLU A 209 -0.64 3.12 -11.46
N SER A 210 -0.42 2.23 -10.49
CA SER A 210 -1.45 1.86 -9.51
C SER A 210 -1.64 2.97 -8.49
N MET A 211 -2.70 3.76 -8.66
CA MET A 211 -2.93 5.01 -7.96
C MET A 211 -4.04 4.88 -6.91
N ALA A 212 -3.68 4.99 -5.64
CA ALA A 212 -4.65 5.09 -4.55
C ALA A 212 -5.40 6.43 -4.59
N PRO A 213 -6.61 6.50 -4.03
CA PRO A 213 -7.31 7.77 -3.90
C PRO A 213 -6.52 8.80 -3.11
N VAL A 214 -6.68 10.07 -3.47
CA VAL A 214 -6.01 11.17 -2.77
C VAL A 214 -6.52 11.30 -1.34
N ALA A 215 -5.63 11.69 -0.43
CA ALA A 215 -5.96 12.01 0.95
C ALA A 215 -6.96 13.18 1.03
N GLN A 216 -8.06 12.99 1.75
CA GLN A 216 -9.10 14.01 1.99
C GLN A 216 -9.38 14.23 3.48
N HIS A 217 -8.76 13.43 4.36
CA HIS A 217 -8.77 13.56 5.81
C HIS A 217 -7.33 13.72 6.36
N PRO A 218 -7.09 14.44 7.47
CA PRO A 218 -5.73 14.69 7.97
C PRO A 218 -4.88 13.43 8.20
N TYR A 219 -5.50 12.33 8.65
CA TYR A 219 -4.79 11.06 8.89
C TYR A 219 -4.65 10.18 7.63
N ASP A 220 -5.33 10.50 6.53
CA ASP A 220 -5.18 9.79 5.25
C ASP A 220 -3.73 9.85 4.75
N ILE A 221 -3.00 10.92 5.04
CA ILE A 221 -1.58 11.07 4.63
C ILE A 221 -0.75 9.95 5.25
N THR A 222 -0.95 9.66 6.53
CA THR A 222 -0.21 8.57 7.22
C THR A 222 -0.64 7.21 6.67
N LEU A 223 -1.93 7.00 6.42
CA LEU A 223 -2.42 5.77 5.79
C LEU A 223 -1.81 5.56 4.40
N SER A 224 -1.76 6.60 3.57
CA SER A 224 -1.13 6.55 2.24
C SER A 224 0.35 6.18 2.33
N GLN A 225 1.09 6.74 3.29
CA GLN A 225 2.51 6.42 3.49
C GLN A 225 2.73 4.96 3.90
N LEU A 226 1.88 4.44 4.80
CA LEU A 226 1.95 3.03 5.21
C LEU A 226 1.57 2.10 4.06
N TYR A 227 0.55 2.45 3.29
CA TYR A 227 0.18 1.72 2.09
C TYR A 227 1.32 1.72 1.06
N ASP A 228 1.92 2.87 0.75
CA ASP A 228 3.05 3.00 -0.17
C ASP A 228 4.22 2.12 0.26
N LYS A 229 4.52 2.08 1.56
CA LYS A 229 5.53 1.18 2.10
C LYS A 229 5.15 -0.29 1.87
N ALA A 230 3.91 -0.67 2.17
CA ALA A 230 3.42 -2.03 2.00
C ALA A 230 3.49 -2.49 0.53
N ARG A 231 2.96 -1.71 -0.42
CA ARG A 231 3.03 -2.05 -1.85
C ARG A 231 4.45 -2.13 -2.39
N ASN A 232 5.36 -1.30 -1.89
CA ASN A 232 6.78 -1.39 -2.26
C ASN A 232 7.39 -2.72 -1.80
N SER A 233 7.08 -3.17 -0.58
CA SER A 233 7.50 -4.47 -0.06
C SER A 233 6.84 -5.64 -0.81
N TRP A 234 5.57 -5.51 -1.20
CA TRP A 234 4.88 -6.50 -2.05
C TRP A 234 5.52 -6.63 -3.43
N GLY A 235 5.87 -5.51 -4.07
CA GLY A 235 6.55 -5.53 -5.37
C GLY A 235 7.93 -6.20 -5.30
N LYS A 236 8.67 -5.99 -4.21
CA LYS A 236 9.95 -6.68 -3.97
C LYS A 236 9.76 -8.17 -3.78
N LEU A 237 8.78 -8.58 -2.95
CA LEU A 237 8.44 -9.99 -2.75
C LEU A 237 8.09 -10.68 -4.08
N ALA A 238 7.22 -10.07 -4.88
CA ALA A 238 6.73 -10.62 -6.16
C ALA A 238 7.77 -10.63 -7.29
N ALA A 239 8.92 -9.98 -7.11
CA ALA A 239 10.04 -9.98 -8.03
C ALA A 239 11.10 -11.05 -7.69
N MET A 240 11.00 -11.67 -6.51
CA MET A 240 11.93 -12.72 -6.08
C MET A 240 11.51 -14.07 -6.63
N ASP A 241 12.50 -14.90 -6.96
CA ASP A 241 12.30 -16.31 -7.26
C ASP A 241 12.50 -17.13 -5.97
N PRO A 242 11.42 -17.69 -5.39
CA PRO A 242 11.50 -18.46 -4.15
C PRO A 242 12.33 -19.75 -4.28
N GLU A 243 12.53 -20.28 -5.50
CA GLU A 243 13.34 -21.49 -5.72
C GLU A 243 14.84 -21.19 -5.77
N GLN A 244 15.23 -19.95 -6.08
CA GLN A 244 16.64 -19.54 -6.10
C GLN A 244 17.18 -19.20 -4.72
N ASP A 245 16.40 -18.56 -3.86
CA ASP A 245 16.80 -18.18 -2.49
C ASP A 245 15.60 -18.18 -1.53
N GLU A 246 15.25 -19.37 -1.04
CA GLU A 246 14.12 -19.60 -0.13
C GLU A 246 14.23 -18.78 1.16
N ALA A 247 15.45 -18.58 1.67
CA ALA A 247 15.69 -17.84 2.90
C ALA A 247 15.46 -16.34 2.72
N ALA A 248 15.96 -15.76 1.63
CA ALA A 248 15.73 -14.36 1.30
C ALA A 248 14.24 -14.11 0.99
N PHE A 249 13.58 -15.03 0.27
CA PHE A 249 12.14 -14.95 0.00
C PHE A 249 11.33 -14.93 1.30
N ALA A 250 11.63 -15.84 2.24
CA ALA A 250 10.96 -15.90 3.53
C ALA A 250 11.13 -14.63 4.38
N GLU A 251 12.29 -13.98 4.32
CA GLU A 251 12.52 -12.73 5.04
C GLU A 251 11.80 -11.53 4.38
N MET A 252 11.78 -11.48 3.05
CA MET A 252 11.00 -10.49 2.31
C MET A 252 9.50 -10.66 2.58
N TYR A 253 9.03 -11.91 2.67
CA TYR A 253 7.66 -12.23 3.05
C TYR A 253 7.27 -11.63 4.40
N LYS A 254 8.11 -11.82 5.44
CA LYS A 254 7.86 -11.23 6.77
C LYS A 254 7.81 -9.70 6.72
N THR A 255 8.67 -9.08 5.92
CA THR A 255 8.69 -7.62 5.73
C THR A 255 7.40 -7.15 5.08
N ALA A 256 7.00 -7.77 3.97
CA ALA A 256 5.75 -7.51 3.26
C ALA A 256 4.52 -7.68 4.16
N ARG A 257 4.48 -8.74 4.97
CA ARG A 257 3.40 -8.98 5.94
C ARG A 257 3.38 -7.94 7.05
N THR A 258 4.53 -7.57 7.59
CA THR A 258 4.64 -6.56 8.65
C THR A 258 4.17 -5.19 8.17
N ASP A 259 4.60 -4.77 6.98
CA ASP A 259 4.19 -3.49 6.41
C ASP A 259 2.70 -3.45 6.07
N ALA A 260 2.14 -4.54 5.54
CA ALA A 260 0.69 -4.67 5.34
C ALA A 260 -0.08 -4.56 6.66
N ASN A 261 0.36 -5.30 7.69
CA ASN A 261 -0.28 -5.28 9.01
C ASN A 261 -0.25 -3.89 9.66
N ASN A 262 0.82 -3.11 9.46
CA ASN A 262 0.90 -1.74 9.95
C ASN A 262 -0.16 -0.83 9.30
N ALA A 263 -0.33 -0.93 7.98
CA ALA A 263 -1.38 -0.19 7.26
C ALA A 263 -2.79 -0.63 7.69
N MET A 264 -2.99 -1.95 7.86
CA MET A 264 -4.25 -2.53 8.33
C MET A 264 -4.61 -2.09 9.75
N GLY A 265 -3.62 -2.03 10.64
CA GLY A 265 -3.80 -1.58 12.03
C GLY A 265 -4.24 -0.12 12.09
N LEU A 266 -3.58 0.76 11.32
CA LEU A 266 -3.99 2.16 11.23
C LEU A 266 -5.40 2.28 10.64
N LEU A 267 -5.70 1.58 9.55
CA LEU A 267 -7.03 1.62 8.93
C LEU A 267 -8.15 1.25 9.93
N ASN A 268 -7.95 0.24 10.77
CA ASN A 268 -8.90 -0.12 11.82
C ASN A 268 -9.09 1.02 12.86
N VAL A 269 -8.06 1.83 13.12
CA VAL A 269 -8.17 3.01 13.98
C VAL A 269 -8.96 4.11 13.29
N LEU A 270 -8.64 4.43 12.03
CA LEU A 270 -9.32 5.48 11.27
C LEU A 270 -10.82 5.19 11.07
N LEU A 271 -11.18 3.93 10.88
CA LEU A 271 -12.59 3.52 10.75
C LEU A 271 -13.38 3.57 12.07
N SER A 272 -12.78 3.90 13.21
CA SER A 272 -13.50 3.94 14.49
C SER A 272 -14.11 5.30 14.80
N THR A 273 -15.25 5.29 15.50
CA THR A 273 -15.95 6.54 15.86
C THR A 273 -15.20 7.39 16.88
N ASN A 274 -14.19 6.83 17.57
CA ASN A 274 -13.31 7.53 18.50
C ASN A 274 -11.85 7.55 18.00
N GLU A 275 -11.67 7.75 16.69
CA GLU A 275 -10.38 7.81 16.00
C GLU A 275 -9.31 8.60 16.77
N GLU A 276 -9.57 9.86 17.12
CA GLU A 276 -8.59 10.74 17.79
C GLU A 276 -8.02 10.12 19.08
N GLU A 277 -8.90 9.55 19.91
CA GLU A 277 -8.51 8.90 21.17
C GLU A 277 -7.64 7.67 20.89
N ARG A 278 -8.03 6.84 19.92
CA ARG A 278 -7.31 5.61 19.57
C ARG A 278 -5.99 5.89 18.86
N MET A 279 -5.91 6.97 18.08
CA MET A 279 -4.66 7.47 17.51
C MET A 279 -3.68 7.88 18.61
N GLU A 280 -4.13 8.64 19.62
CA GLU A 280 -3.29 9.03 20.76
C GLU A 280 -2.83 7.82 21.58
N GLN A 281 -3.71 6.84 21.84
CA GLN A 281 -3.38 5.62 22.58
C GLN A 281 -2.37 4.73 21.85
N THR A 282 -2.48 4.63 20.53
CA THR A 282 -1.67 3.69 19.72
C THR A 282 -0.34 4.32 19.28
N TYR A 283 -0.36 5.60 18.92
CA TYR A 283 0.78 6.27 18.26
C TYR A 283 1.33 7.47 19.05
N GLY A 284 0.66 7.89 20.15
CA GLY A 284 1.04 9.07 20.92
C GLY A 284 0.55 10.38 20.30
N LYS A 285 1.00 11.51 20.87
CA LYS A 285 0.74 12.87 20.36
C LYS A 285 1.74 13.29 19.29
#